data_AF-W2U5U7-F1
#
_entry.id   AF-W2U5U7-F1
#
_cell.length_a   1.000
_cell.length_b   1.000
_cell.length_c   1.000
_cell.angle_alpha   90.00
_cell.angle_beta   90.00
_cell.angle_gamma   90.00
#
_symmetry.space_group_name_H-M   'P 1'
#
loop_
_entity.id
_entity.type
_entity.pdbx_description
1 polymer ?
#
loop_
_entity_poly.entity_id
_entity_poly.type
_entity_poly.pdbx_seq_one_letter_code
_entity_poly.pdbx_strand_id
1 'polypeptide(L)'
;MVPQDPPTPVSHSLGQPKGPAIEESPESFFARFRTYAVEAHLFPEPWGSPVLEAMVQGQILYAFDRGAPPAPTGVVPVLLHGVVRRAKPLEGAAFLEREGASYRLGGRTTPLGEGFYLLQAPVPVVVHAEVPLPEEAEVLLWPPLMLFRE
;
A
#
# COMPACT_ATOMS: atom_id res chain seq x y z
N MET A 1 22.32 -53.25 0.67
CA MET A 1 22.07 -52.04 -0.15
C MET A 1 20.65 -51.60 0.17
N VAL A 2 20.49 -50.63 1.08
CA VAL A 2 19.19 -50.17 1.57
C VAL A 2 18.75 -49.00 0.67
N PRO A 3 17.53 -48.97 0.10
CA PRO A 3 17.06 -47.82 -0.64
C PRO A 3 16.81 -46.66 0.32
N GLN A 4 17.35 -45.47 0.02
CA GLN A 4 16.98 -44.25 0.73
C GLN A 4 15.75 -43.64 0.05
N ASP A 5 14.70 -43.38 0.83
CA ASP A 5 13.54 -42.62 0.37
C ASP A 5 13.93 -41.17 0.07
N PRO A 6 13.33 -40.53 -0.96
CA PRO A 6 13.58 -39.13 -1.25
C PRO A 6 12.97 -38.21 -0.17
N PRO A 7 13.61 -37.07 0.14
CA PRO A 7 13.08 -36.13 1.13
C PRO A 7 11.79 -35.47 0.64
N THR A 8 10.75 -35.48 1.49
CA THR A 8 9.47 -34.80 1.29
C THR A 8 9.66 -33.28 1.16
N PRO A 9 9.01 -32.60 0.19
CA PRO A 9 9.13 -31.15 0.06
C PRO A 9 8.43 -30.46 1.24
N VAL A 10 9.17 -29.58 1.90
CA VAL A 10 8.66 -28.71 2.97
C VAL A 10 7.77 -27.65 2.33
N SER A 11 6.45 -27.76 2.54
CA SER A 11 5.49 -26.76 2.09
C SER A 11 5.66 -25.50 2.95
N HIS A 12 6.25 -24.46 2.38
CA HIS A 12 6.22 -23.13 2.98
C HIS A 12 4.83 -22.55 2.80
N SER A 13 3.95 -22.79 3.77
CA SER A 13 2.68 -22.09 3.89
C SER A 13 2.99 -20.60 4.10
N LEU A 14 2.86 -19.80 3.04
CA LEU A 14 2.76 -18.36 3.14
C LEU A 14 1.55 -18.09 4.04
N GLY A 15 1.79 -17.69 5.29
CA GLY A 15 0.74 -17.37 6.24
C GLY A 15 -0.13 -16.27 5.64
N GLN A 16 -1.37 -16.61 5.28
CA GLN A 16 -2.38 -15.60 5.00
C GLN A 16 -2.68 -14.86 6.30
N PRO A 17 -2.81 -13.52 6.29
CA PRO A 17 -3.29 -12.79 7.45
C PRO A 17 -4.70 -13.30 7.78
N LYS A 18 -4.85 -13.88 8.97
CA LYS A 18 -6.08 -14.48 9.47
C LYS A 18 -6.87 -13.41 10.24
N GLY A 19 -7.43 -12.45 9.51
CA GLY A 19 -8.44 -11.51 10.00
C GLY A 19 -9.82 -11.88 9.46
N PRO A 20 -10.93 -11.39 10.05
CA PRO A 20 -12.26 -11.58 9.46
C PRO A 20 -12.25 -11.06 8.01
N ALA A 21 -12.75 -11.87 7.08
CA ALA A 21 -12.94 -11.44 5.70
C ALA A 21 -14.04 -10.36 5.69
N ILE A 22 -13.64 -9.10 5.80
CA ILE A 22 -14.48 -8.00 5.35
C ILE A 22 -14.31 -8.01 3.83
N GLU A 23 -15.31 -8.52 3.12
CA GLU A 23 -15.41 -8.32 1.67
C GLU A 23 -15.67 -6.82 1.40
N GLU A 24 -14.64 -5.99 1.57
CA GLU A 24 -14.68 -4.57 1.26
C GLU A 24 -14.41 -4.41 -0.24
N SER A 25 -15.41 -3.93 -0.98
CA SER A 25 -15.22 -3.60 -2.40
C SER A 25 -14.27 -2.39 -2.52
N PRO A 26 -13.54 -2.23 -3.64
CA PRO A 26 -12.68 -1.06 -3.83
C PRO A 26 -13.40 0.28 -3.65
N GLU A 27 -14.66 0.35 -4.09
CA GLU A 27 -15.52 1.52 -3.97
C GLU A 27 -15.86 1.79 -2.50
N SER A 28 -16.16 0.75 -1.72
CA SER A 28 -16.45 0.88 -0.29
C SER A 28 -15.23 1.36 0.49
N PHE A 29 -14.05 0.82 0.16
CA PHE A 29 -12.78 1.25 0.75
C PHE A 29 -12.45 2.70 0.41
N PHE A 30 -12.60 3.09 -0.86
CA PHE A 30 -12.39 4.48 -1.27
C PHE A 30 -13.36 5.42 -0.56
N ALA A 31 -14.65 5.09 -0.53
CA ALA A 31 -15.66 5.90 0.14
C ALA A 31 -15.37 6.09 1.63
N ARG A 32 -14.88 5.05 2.33
CA ARG A 32 -14.50 5.10 3.73
C ARG A 32 -13.37 6.09 4.01
N PHE A 33 -12.35 6.12 3.15
CA PHE A 33 -11.13 6.91 3.36
C PHE A 33 -11.01 8.13 2.44
N ARG A 34 -12.08 8.49 1.70
CA ARG A 34 -12.11 9.58 0.71
C ARG A 34 -11.60 10.93 1.22
N THR A 35 -11.73 11.20 2.53
CA THR A 35 -11.24 12.44 3.14
C THR A 35 -9.71 12.56 3.15
N TYR A 36 -9.00 11.47 2.86
CA TYR A 36 -7.54 11.39 2.76
C TYR A 36 -7.07 11.22 1.31
N ALA A 37 -8.00 11.27 0.34
CA ALA A 37 -7.64 11.25 -1.06
C ALA A 37 -6.86 12.52 -1.44
N VAL A 38 -5.99 12.38 -2.44
CA VAL A 38 -5.15 13.44 -2.98
C VAL A 38 -5.26 13.49 -4.49
N GLU A 39 -5.08 14.68 -5.04
CA GLU A 39 -4.97 14.84 -6.49
C GLU A 39 -3.70 14.15 -7.00
N ALA A 40 -3.87 13.28 -7.99
CA ALA A 40 -2.80 12.62 -8.71
C ALA A 40 -2.96 12.82 -10.21
N HIS A 41 -1.87 13.12 -10.91
CA HIS A 41 -1.85 12.99 -12.36
C HIS A 41 -1.55 11.54 -12.73
N LEU A 42 -2.45 10.87 -13.43
CA LEU A 42 -2.30 9.49 -13.87
C LEU A 42 -1.75 9.38 -15.30
N PHE A 43 -0.81 8.46 -15.48
CA PHE A 43 -0.24 8.09 -16.77
C PHE A 43 -0.60 6.62 -17.06
N PRO A 44 -1.77 6.35 -17.68
CA PRO A 44 -2.31 5.00 -17.83
C PRO A 44 -1.68 4.18 -18.98
N GLU A 45 -0.39 4.40 -19.25
CA GLU A 45 0.35 3.71 -20.31
C GLU A 45 1.26 2.59 -19.74
N PRO A 46 1.27 1.39 -20.33
CA PRO A 46 0.42 0.95 -21.44
C PRO A 46 -1.03 0.72 -21.00
N TRP A 47 -1.96 0.95 -21.93
CA TRP A 47 -3.38 0.82 -21.67
C TRP A 47 -3.74 -0.59 -21.16
N GLY A 48 -4.49 -0.65 -20.06
CA GLY A 48 -4.87 -1.90 -19.41
C GLY A 48 -3.81 -2.48 -18.45
N SER A 49 -2.70 -1.77 -18.21
CA SER A 49 -1.76 -2.15 -17.14
C SER A 49 -2.45 -2.11 -15.77
N PRO A 50 -2.30 -3.15 -14.93
CA PRO A 50 -2.79 -3.10 -13.56
C PRO A 50 -1.94 -2.18 -12.67
N VAL A 51 -0.75 -1.77 -13.13
CA VAL A 51 0.14 -0.82 -12.45
C VAL A 51 0.05 0.52 -13.17
N LEU A 52 -0.27 1.56 -12.40
CA LEU A 52 -0.26 2.94 -12.87
C LEU A 52 1.00 3.65 -12.40
N GLU A 53 1.54 4.47 -13.28
CA GLU A 53 2.41 5.57 -12.90
C GLU A 53 1.53 6.77 -12.53
N ALA A 54 1.73 7.30 -11.32
CA ALA A 54 0.97 8.40 -10.77
C ALA A 54 1.92 9.47 -10.21
N MET A 55 1.69 10.73 -10.55
CA MET A 55 2.39 11.86 -9.94
C MET A 55 1.54 12.48 -8.84
N VAL A 56 2.02 12.41 -7.60
CA VAL A 56 1.35 12.93 -6.40
C VAL A 56 2.29 13.90 -5.70
N GLN A 57 1.90 15.18 -5.59
CA GLN A 57 2.70 16.22 -4.93
C GLN A 57 4.17 16.26 -5.40
N GLY A 58 4.39 16.05 -6.71
CA GLY A 58 5.72 16.02 -7.34
C GLY A 58 6.50 14.72 -7.17
N GLN A 59 5.93 13.69 -6.52
CA GLN A 59 6.50 12.35 -6.41
C GLN A 59 5.91 11.41 -7.46
N ILE A 60 6.75 10.64 -8.15
CA ILE A 60 6.31 9.57 -9.04
C ILE A 60 6.16 8.27 -8.25
N LEU A 61 4.96 7.71 -8.28
CA LEU A 61 4.59 6.47 -7.61
C LEU A 61 4.08 5.46 -8.62
N TYR A 62 4.51 4.22 -8.46
CA TYR A 62 3.96 3.04 -9.11
C TYR A 62 3.03 2.32 -8.13
N ALA A 63 1.76 2.20 -8.49
CA ALA A 63 0.73 1.61 -7.65
C ALA A 63 -0.23 0.74 -8.46
N PHE A 64 -0.78 -0.29 -7.82
CA PHE A 64 -1.81 -1.14 -8.41
C PHE A 64 -3.15 -0.43 -8.44
N ASP A 65 -3.74 -0.29 -9.62
CA ASP A 65 -5.05 0.33 -9.81
C ASP A 65 -6.17 -0.56 -9.28
N ARG A 66 -7.06 0.06 -8.50
CA ARG A 66 -8.26 -0.57 -7.94
C ARG A 66 -9.55 0.11 -8.38
N GLY A 67 -9.48 1.07 -9.29
CA GLY A 67 -10.65 1.70 -9.90
C GLY A 67 -11.20 0.93 -11.10
N ALA A 68 -12.33 1.41 -11.64
CA ALA A 68 -12.95 0.84 -12.83
C ALA A 68 -12.07 1.07 -14.08
N PRO A 69 -11.70 0.04 -14.85
CA PRO A 69 -10.91 0.21 -16.06
C PRO A 69 -11.74 0.86 -17.20
N PRO A 70 -11.10 1.62 -18.11
CA PRO A 70 -9.68 1.98 -18.08
C PRO A 70 -9.40 3.11 -17.09
N ALA A 71 -8.15 3.19 -16.62
CA ALA A 71 -7.70 4.35 -15.86
C ALA A 71 -7.74 5.62 -16.74
N PRO A 72 -8.24 6.75 -16.21
CA PRO A 72 -8.24 8.00 -16.95
C PRO A 72 -6.82 8.56 -17.07
N THR A 73 -6.59 9.40 -18.08
CA THR A 73 -5.39 10.25 -18.17
C THR A 73 -5.69 11.60 -17.53
N GLY A 74 -4.74 12.11 -16.74
CA GLY A 74 -4.84 13.44 -16.15
C GLY A 74 -5.08 13.42 -14.64
N VAL A 75 -5.54 14.57 -14.12
CA VAL A 75 -5.65 14.80 -12.68
C VAL A 75 -6.97 14.25 -12.14
N VAL A 76 -6.88 13.33 -11.18
CA VAL A 76 -8.03 12.74 -10.49
C VAL A 76 -7.73 12.56 -8.99
N PRO A 77 -8.75 12.57 -8.12
CA PRO A 77 -8.58 12.22 -6.72
C PRO A 77 -8.29 10.73 -6.58
N VAL A 78 -7.22 10.40 -5.86
CA VAL A 78 -6.82 9.02 -5.58
C VAL A 78 -6.54 8.83 -4.10
N LEU A 79 -6.77 7.61 -3.63
CA LEU A 79 -6.37 7.18 -2.31
C LEU A 79 -5.23 6.16 -2.44
N LEU A 80 -4.10 6.47 -1.81
CA LEU A 80 -2.98 5.56 -1.70
C LEU A 80 -3.13 4.68 -0.46
N HIS A 81 -2.92 3.37 -0.64
CA HIS A 81 -3.02 2.42 0.46
C HIS A 81 -1.89 1.39 0.47
N GLY A 82 -1.37 1.10 1.65
CA GLY A 82 -0.35 0.08 1.86
C GLY A 82 -0.59 -0.79 3.09
N VAL A 83 -0.02 -1.98 3.10
CA VAL A 83 -0.03 -2.87 4.27
C VAL A 83 1.36 -2.85 4.91
N VAL A 84 1.45 -2.52 6.19
CA VAL A 84 2.72 -2.44 6.92
C VAL A 84 3.31 -3.84 7.08
N ARG A 85 4.55 -4.01 6.60
CA ARG A 85 5.37 -5.20 6.80
C ARG A 85 6.26 -5.09 8.02
N ARG A 86 6.86 -3.92 8.23
CA ARG A 86 7.71 -3.59 9.38
C ARG A 86 7.51 -2.12 9.74
N ALA A 87 7.60 -1.82 11.03
CA ALA A 87 7.57 -0.46 11.53
C ALA A 87 8.62 -0.28 12.62
N LYS A 88 9.18 0.93 12.70
CA LYS A 88 10.01 1.40 13.82
C LYS A 88 9.77 2.91 14.01
N PRO A 89 10.17 3.50 15.15
CA PRO A 89 10.17 4.95 15.31
C PRO A 89 10.95 5.63 14.17
N LEU A 90 10.45 6.75 13.69
CA LEU A 90 11.15 7.55 12.68
C LEU A 90 12.39 8.20 13.29
N GLU A 91 13.50 8.14 12.57
CA GLU A 91 14.72 8.88 12.89
C GLU A 91 14.98 9.91 11.78
N GLY A 92 14.84 11.20 12.10
CA GLY A 92 15.10 12.29 11.16
C GLY A 92 13.86 12.81 10.44
N ALA A 93 14.03 13.24 9.19
CA ALA A 93 12.97 13.89 8.42
C ALA A 93 12.03 12.87 7.75
N ALA A 94 10.83 13.34 7.41
CA ALA A 94 9.90 12.55 6.61
C ALA A 94 10.48 12.22 5.23
N PHE A 95 10.19 11.03 4.72
CA PHE A 95 10.74 10.54 3.45
C PHE A 95 9.80 9.53 2.77
N LEU A 96 10.00 9.34 1.47
CA LEU A 96 9.38 8.30 0.68
C LEU A 96 10.45 7.72 -0.27
N GLU A 97 10.65 6.42 -0.20
CA GLU A 97 11.64 5.71 -1.02
C GLU A 97 11.04 4.41 -1.56
N ARG A 98 11.42 4.06 -2.79
CA ARG A 98 11.05 2.79 -3.41
C ARG A 98 12.17 1.76 -3.23
N GLU A 99 11.83 0.62 -2.66
CA GLU A 99 12.73 -0.52 -2.47
C GLU A 99 12.25 -1.71 -3.32
N GLY A 100 12.68 -1.75 -4.58
CA GLY A 100 12.23 -2.75 -5.54
C GLY A 100 10.73 -2.61 -5.84
N ALA A 101 9.91 -3.55 -5.35
CA ALA A 101 8.46 -3.50 -5.47
C ALA A 101 7.75 -2.87 -4.26
N SER A 102 8.47 -2.66 -3.16
CA SER A 102 7.97 -2.09 -1.92
C SER A 102 8.24 -0.59 -1.83
N TYR A 103 7.56 0.08 -0.90
CA TYR A 103 7.90 1.42 -0.47
C TYR A 103 8.29 1.43 1.00
N ARG A 104 9.28 2.27 1.31
CA ARG A 104 9.65 2.65 2.66
C ARG A 104 9.30 4.11 2.84
N LEU A 105 8.52 4.41 3.88
CA LEU A 105 8.02 5.75 4.15
C LEU A 105 8.28 6.11 5.61
N GLY A 106 8.71 7.35 5.84
CA GLY A 106 8.88 7.91 7.17
C GLY A 106 8.01 9.14 7.34
N GLY A 107 7.19 9.19 8.37
CA GLY A 107 6.38 10.37 8.64
C GLY A 107 5.50 10.26 9.88
N ARG A 108 4.64 11.26 10.06
CA ARG A 108 3.68 11.28 11.16
C ARG A 108 2.54 10.32 10.90
N THR A 109 2.09 9.64 11.94
CA THR A 109 0.96 8.72 11.89
C THR A 109 -0.24 9.29 12.63
N THR A 110 -1.44 9.03 12.14
CA THR A 110 -2.69 9.39 12.81
C THR A 110 -3.61 8.17 12.80
N PRO A 111 -4.01 7.63 13.97
CA PRO A 111 -4.91 6.48 14.01
C PRO A 111 -6.28 6.80 13.38
N LEU A 112 -6.77 5.89 12.55
CA LEU A 112 -8.08 5.97 11.89
C LEU A 112 -9.07 4.91 12.41
N GLY A 113 -8.63 4.03 13.31
CA GLY A 113 -9.40 2.91 13.85
C GLY A 113 -9.17 1.60 13.08
N GLU A 114 -9.51 0.47 13.70
CA GLU A 114 -9.44 -0.88 13.08
C GLU A 114 -8.07 -1.24 12.47
N GLY A 115 -6.97 -0.78 13.08
CA GLY A 115 -5.62 -1.03 12.55
C GLY A 115 -5.21 -0.14 11.38
N PHE A 116 -6.07 0.80 10.96
CA PHE A 116 -5.74 1.80 9.95
C PHE A 116 -5.12 3.05 10.56
N TYR A 117 -4.16 3.61 9.82
CA TYR A 117 -3.46 4.85 10.13
C TYR A 117 -3.34 5.68 8.86
N LEU A 118 -3.40 7.00 9.01
CA LEU A 118 -2.91 7.91 7.99
C LEU A 118 -1.41 8.13 8.26
N LEU A 119 -0.55 7.77 7.31
CA LEU A 119 0.87 8.10 7.33
C LEU A 119 1.11 9.33 6.44
N GLN A 120 1.58 10.44 7.02
CA GLN A 120 1.88 11.68 6.30
C GLN A 120 3.38 11.73 5.95
N ALA A 121 3.75 11.38 4.71
CA ALA A 121 5.16 11.27 4.31
C ALA A 121 5.40 11.46 2.80
N PRO A 122 6.17 12.49 2.40
CA PRO A 122 5.76 13.60 1.50
C PRO A 122 4.33 13.60 0.93
N VAL A 123 3.79 12.43 0.60
CA VAL A 123 2.41 12.14 0.21
C VAL A 123 1.65 11.44 1.35
N PRO A 124 0.33 11.66 1.51
CA PRO A 124 -0.47 10.88 2.45
C PRO A 124 -0.73 9.47 1.94
N VAL A 125 -0.55 8.48 2.81
CA VAL A 125 -0.86 7.07 2.53
C VAL A 125 -1.68 6.50 3.68
N VAL A 126 -2.82 5.89 3.38
CA VAL A 126 -3.56 5.11 4.37
C VAL A 126 -2.88 3.77 4.52
N VAL A 127 -2.40 3.44 5.71
CA VAL A 127 -1.71 2.18 5.98
C VAL A 127 -2.50 1.31 6.94
N HIS A 128 -2.50 0.00 6.72
CA HIS A 128 -2.98 -0.97 7.69
C HIS A 128 -1.80 -1.61 8.41
N ALA A 129 -1.84 -1.66 9.75
CA ALA A 129 -0.81 -2.25 10.59
C ALA A 129 -1.43 -3.21 11.61
N GLU A 130 -0.83 -4.39 11.77
CA GLU A 130 -1.25 -5.39 12.77
C GLU A 130 -0.85 -4.98 14.21
N VAL A 131 0.14 -4.10 14.32
CA VAL A 131 0.64 -3.57 15.60
C VAL A 131 0.49 -2.05 15.61
N PRO A 132 0.27 -1.44 16.79
CA PRO A 132 0.18 0.01 16.88
C PRO A 132 1.43 0.70 16.36
N LEU A 133 1.24 1.73 15.53
CA LEU A 133 2.33 2.56 15.04
C LEU A 133 2.65 3.69 16.05
N PRO A 134 3.93 4.08 16.20
CA PRO A 134 4.30 5.29 16.93
C PRO A 134 3.79 6.55 16.21
N GLU A 135 3.70 7.68 16.93
CA GLU A 135 3.25 8.98 16.36
C GLU A 135 4.09 9.43 15.17
N GLU A 136 5.38 9.09 15.16
CA GLU A 136 6.28 9.25 14.02
C GLU A 136 6.91 7.89 13.71
N ALA A 137 6.61 7.35 12.55
CA ALA A 137 6.98 5.99 12.17
C ALA A 137 7.72 5.96 10.84
N GLU A 138 8.73 5.11 10.78
CA GLU A 138 9.25 4.56 9.53
C GLU A 138 8.59 3.21 9.30
N VAL A 139 7.93 3.05 8.14
CA VAL A 139 7.26 1.82 7.73
C VAL A 139 7.84 1.28 6.43
N LEU A 140 8.05 -0.03 6.37
CA LEU A 140 8.22 -0.77 5.12
C LEU A 140 6.89 -1.42 4.78
N LEU A 141 6.41 -1.23 3.56
CA LEU A 141 5.16 -1.81 3.08
C LEU A 141 5.39 -3.18 2.43
N TRP A 142 4.42 -4.08 2.59
CA TRP A 142 4.25 -5.21 1.66
C TRP A 142 3.89 -4.65 0.27
N PRO A 143 4.45 -5.21 -0.82
CA PRO A 143 4.00 -4.87 -2.15
C PRO A 143 2.65 -5.53 -2.46
N PRO A 144 1.82 -4.92 -3.33
CA PRO A 144 2.01 -3.62 -3.96
C PRO A 144 1.47 -2.45 -3.10
N LEU A 145 1.91 -1.23 -3.41
CA LEU A 145 1.14 -0.03 -3.08
C LEU A 145 -0.13 -0.03 -3.92
N MET A 146 -1.28 0.22 -3.30
CA MET A 146 -2.58 0.25 -3.95
C MET A 146 -3.03 1.69 -4.20
N LEU A 147 -3.68 1.91 -5.34
CA LEU A 147 -4.29 3.18 -5.73
C LEU A 147 -5.76 2.95 -5.99
N PHE A 148 -6.61 3.58 -5.18
CA PHE A 148 -8.05 3.56 -5.32
C PHE A 148 -8.52 4.89 -5.91
N ARG A 149 -9.55 4.82 -6.75
CA ARG A 149 -10.18 5.96 -7.42
C ARG A 149 -11.63 5.61 -7.74
N GLU A 150 -12.47 6.63 -7.89
CA GLU A 150 -13.82 6.51 -8.44
C GLU A 150 -13.81 6.40 -9.98
#